data_AF-A0A359LJT2-F1
#
_entry.id   AF-A0A359LJT2-F1
#
_cell.length_a   1.000
_cell.length_b   1.000
_cell.length_c   1.000
_cell.angle_alpha   90.00
_cell.angle_beta   90.00
_cell.angle_gamma   90.00
#
_symmetry.space_group_name_H-M   'P 1'
#
loop_
_entity.id
_entity.type
_entity.pdbx_description
1 polymer ?
#
loop_
_entity_poly.entity_id
_entity_poly.type
_entity_poly.pdbx_seq_one_letter_code
_entity_poly.pdbx_strand_id
1 'polypeptide(L)' 'MRTTIDIDKKLLEEALKISKIRTKKELINLTLKEYIRRIRLKNLKNRLGNYDLAIDLDDLKESRKDE' A
#
# COMPACT_ATOMS: atom_id res chain seq x y z
N MET A 1 14.36 -9.91 13.54
CA MET A 1 13.67 -10.84 14.47
C MET A 1 13.61 -12.22 13.83
N ARG A 2 13.86 -13.29 14.59
CA ARG A 2 13.52 -14.66 14.15
C ARG A 2 12.11 -14.95 14.66
N THR A 3 11.28 -15.49 13.79
CA THR A 3 9.88 -15.80 14.10
C THR A 3 9.54 -17.13 13.45
N THR A 4 8.88 -18.01 14.20
CA THR A 4 8.32 -19.25 13.67
C THR A 4 6.88 -18.99 13.30
N ILE A 5 6.53 -19.23 12.04
CA ILE A 5 5.18 -19.02 11.50
C ILE A 5 4.83 -20.24 10.65
N ASP A 6 3.58 -20.65 10.73
CA ASP A 6 3.05 -21.70 9.87
C ASP A 6 2.59 -21.08 8.54
N ILE A 7 3.09 -21.62 7.42
CA ILE A 7 2.83 -21.12 6.06
C ILE A 7 2.64 -22.31 5.14
N ASP A 8 1.63 -22.23 4.27
CA ASP A 8 1.45 -23.19 3.18
C ASP A 8 2.70 -23.26 2.29
N LYS A 9 3.31 -24.45 2.26
CA LYS A 9 4.54 -24.72 1.51
C LYS A 9 4.35 -24.54 0.00
N LYS A 10 3.21 -24.97 -0.56
CA LYS A 10 2.94 -24.87 -2.00
C LYS A 10 2.83 -23.41 -2.40
N LEU A 11 2.11 -22.61 -1.61
CA LEU A 11 1.98 -21.17 -1.84
C LEU A 11 3.33 -20.45 -1.78
N LEU A 12 4.16 -20.80 -0.79
CA LEU A 12 5.49 -20.20 -0.62
C LEU A 12 6.42 -20.53 -1.80
N GLU A 13 6.40 -21.78 -2.28
CA GLU A 13 7.19 -22.21 -3.44
C GLU A 13 6.73 -21.54 -4.74
N GLU A 14 5.43 -21.44 -4.95
CA GLU A 14 4.85 -20.74 -6.10
C GLU A 14 5.23 -19.26 -6.09
N ALA A 15 5.08 -18.60 -4.93
CA ALA A 15 5.45 -17.20 -4.77
C ALA A 15 6.94 -16.95 -5.04
N LEU A 16 7.84 -17.84 -4.61
CA LEU A 16 9.27 -17.76 -4.92
C LEU A 16 9.54 -17.91 -6.43
N LYS A 17 8.89 -18.88 -7.09
CA LYS A 17 9.04 -19.11 -8.54
C LYS A 17 8.59 -17.90 -9.36
N ILE A 18 7.42 -17.35 -9.05
CA ILE A 18 6.82 -16.23 -9.80
C ILE A 18 7.58 -14.93 -9.53
N SER A 19 7.92 -14.65 -8.28
CA SER A 19 8.63 -13.41 -7.90
C SER A 19 10.10 -13.39 -8.29
N LYS A 20 10.69 -14.55 -8.61
CA LYS A 20 12.14 -14.73 -8.84
C LYS A 20 13.03 -14.31 -7.66
N ILE A 21 12.44 -14.21 -6.46
CA ILE A 21 13.16 -13.87 -5.23
C ILE A 21 13.93 -15.09 -4.74
N ARG A 22 15.16 -14.86 -4.27
CA ARG A 22 16.08 -15.95 -3.90
C ARG A 22 15.79 -16.54 -2.52
N THR A 23 15.26 -15.74 -1.60
CA THR A 23 15.11 -16.16 -0.20
C THR A 23 13.70 -15.99 0.33
N LYS A 24 13.26 -16.95 1.16
CA LYS A 24 11.98 -16.88 1.88
C LYS A 24 11.86 -15.58 2.68
N LYS A 25 12.94 -15.17 3.37
CA LYS A 25 12.99 -13.94 4.18
C LYS A 25 12.72 -12.70 3.35
N GLU A 26 13.36 -12.57 2.20
CA GLU A 26 13.20 -11.42 1.31
C GLU A 26 11.78 -11.36 0.74
N LEU A 27 11.24 -12.51 0.32
CA LEU A 27 9.87 -12.62 -0.14
C LEU A 27 8.88 -12.15 0.94
N ILE A 28 9.01 -12.66 2.17
CA ILE A 28 8.13 -12.29 3.30
C ILE A 28 8.20 -10.79 3.60
N ASN A 29 9.41 -10.21 3.61
CA ASN A 29 9.57 -8.79 3.88
C ASN A 29 8.93 -7.92 2.78
N LEU A 30 9.07 -8.32 1.52
CA LEU A 30 8.47 -7.61 0.39
C LEU A 30 6.94 -7.71 0.44
N THR A 31 6.39 -8.90 0.67
CA THR A 31 4.94 -9.11 0.72
C THR A 31 4.30 -8.33 1.86
N LEU A 32 4.94 -8.26 3.03
CA LEU A 32 4.45 -7.44 4.15
C LEU A 32 4.45 -5.94 3.81
N LYS A 33 5.52 -5.44 3.16
CA LYS A 33 5.56 -4.04 2.69
C LYS A 33 4.43 -3.73 1.72
N GLU A 34 4.22 -4.60 0.73
CA GLU A 34 3.15 -4.40 -0.25
C GLU A 34 1.75 -4.56 0.35
N TYR A 35 1.57 -5.48 1.29
CA TYR A 35 0.31 -5.62 2.01
C TYR A 35 -0.07 -4.34 2.76
N ILE A 36 0.88 -3.77 3.51
CA ILE A 36 0.69 -2.49 4.22
C ILE A 36 0.41 -1.36 3.22
N ARG A 37 1.15 -1.29 2.11
CA ARG A 37 0.94 -0.27 1.06
C ARG A 37 -0.48 -0.36 0.49
N ARG A 38 -0.98 -1.56 0.18
CA ARG A 38 -2.34 -1.78 -0.33
C ARG A 38 -3.41 -1.33 0.66
N ILE A 39 -3.24 -1.62 1.96
CA ILE A 39 -4.15 -1.14 3.01
C ILE A 39 -4.16 0.39 3.05
N ARG A 40 -2.98 1.03 3.05
CA ARG A 40 -2.88 2.50 3.05
C ARG A 40 -3.56 3.14 1.85
N LEU A 41 -3.37 2.56 0.66
CA LEU A 41 -4.03 3.04 -0.57
C LEU A 41 -5.56 2.88 -0.50
N LYS A 42 -6.06 1.74 0.03
CA LYS A 42 -7.50 1.53 0.25
C LYS A 42 -8.06 2.58 1.22
N ASN A 43 -7.36 2.85 2.31
CA ASN A 43 -7.77 3.86 3.28
C ASN A 43 -7.77 5.25 2.66
N LEU A 44 -6.75 5.59 1.87
CA LEU A 44 -6.70 6.87 1.16
C LEU A 44 -7.89 7.02 0.19
N LYS A 45 -8.19 5.97 -0.58
CA LYS A 45 -9.37 5.95 -1.47
C LYS A 45 -10.68 6.16 -0.70
N ASN A 46 -10.82 5.54 0.47
CA ASN A 46 -12.01 5.71 1.31
C ASN A 46 -12.13 7.10 1.95
N ARG A 47 -11.03 7.85 2.03
CA ARG A 47 -11.05 9.24 2.48
C ARG A 47 -11.47 10.20 1.37
N LEU A 48 -11.38 9.80 0.10
CA LEU A 48 -11.75 10.62 -1.05
C LEU A 48 -13.23 11.04 -0.96
N GLY A 49 -13.48 12.35 -0.78
CA GLY A 49 -14.84 12.91 -0.64
C GLY A 49 -15.40 12.93 0.78
N ASN A 50 -14.68 12.38 1.77
CA ASN A 50 -15.03 12.44 3.19
C ASN A 50 -14.24 13.52 3.96
N TYR A 51 -13.72 14.51 3.24
CA TYR A 51 -13.03 15.65 3.83
C TYR A 51 -13.99 16.82 3.89
N ASP A 52 -14.11 17.46 5.05
CA ASP A 52 -14.75 18.75 5.17
C ASP A 52 -13.79 19.79 4.58
N LEU A 53 -13.91 20.04 3.28
CA LEU A 53 -13.16 21.08 2.60
C LEU A 53 -13.79 22.42 2.97
N ALA A 54 -13.19 23.10 3.95
CA ALA A 54 -13.55 24.45 4.35
C ALA A 54 -13.03 25.51 3.35
N ILE A 55 -13.20 25.24 2.06
CA ILE A 55 -12.90 26.17 0.96
C ILE A 55 -14.02 26.11 -0.05
N ASP A 56 -14.41 27.25 -0.60
CA ASP A 56 -15.40 27.33 -1.67
C ASP A 56 -14.75 27.43 -3.06
N LEU A 57 -15.59 27.57 -4.09
CA LEU A 57 -15.12 27.64 -5.47
C LEU A 57 -14.36 28.94 -5.79
N ASP A 58 -14.58 30.00 -5.03
CA ASP A 58 -13.92 31.29 -5.25
C ASP A 58 -12.55 31.31 -4.58
N ASP A 59 -12.42 30.73 -3.38
CA ASP A 59 -11.12 30.45 -2.72
C ASP A 59 -10.18 29.65 -3.66
N LEU A 60 -10.73 28.62 -4.33
CA LEU A 60 -9.97 27.77 -5.24
C LEU A 60 -9.55 28.50 -6.53
N LYS A 61 -10.37 29.43 -7.03
CA LYS A 61 -10.02 30.24 -8.20
C LYS A 61 -8.93 31.23 -7.84
N GLU A 62 -8.97 31.82 -6.65
CA GLU A 62 -7.98 32.77 -6.18
C GLU A 62 -6.61 32.11 -6.01
N SER A 63 -6.55 30.91 -5.43
CA SER A 63 -5.29 30.16 -5.26
C SER A 63 -4.61 29.72 -6.57
N ARG A 64 -5.31 29.80 -7.71
CA ARG A 64 -4.80 29.43 -9.05
C ARG A 64 -4.39 30.63 -9.90
N LYS A 65 -4.58 31.86 -9.41
CA LYS A 65 -4.22 33.07 -10.15
C LYS A 65 -2.71 33.36 -10.18
N ASP A 66 -1.94 32.64 -9.37
CA ASP A 66 -0.47 32.77 -9.25
C ASP A 66 0.32 31.70 -10.04
N GLU A 67 -0.34 30.89 -10.88
CA GLU A 67 0.28 30.02 -11.92
C GLU A 67 0.19 30.68 -13.32
#